data_AF-A0A965FS66-F1
#
_entry.id   AF-A0A965FS66-F1
#
_cell.length_a   1.000
_cell.length_b   1.000
_cell.length_c   1.000
_cell.angle_alpha   90.00
_cell.angle_beta   90.00
_cell.angle_gamma   90.00
#
_symmetry.space_group_name_H-M   'P 1'
#
loop_
_entity.id
_entity.type
_entity.pdbx_description
1 polymer ?
#
loop_
_entity_poly.entity_id
_entity_poly.type
_entity_poly.pdbx_seq_one_letter_code
_entity_poly.pdbx_strand_id
1 'polypeptide(L)'
;FACLGFGLANSVPILFSSASRIPGVNPGTGIAGVATLGYGGFLIGPPLIGTLAELIGLDRALLLIVVFCTLIAVFAGRVNQIQNSRQQAPESLRGE
;
A
#
# COMPACT_ATOMS: atom_id res chain seq x y z
N PHE A 1 -0.27 19.12 -0.13
CA PHE A 1 0.74 18.05 -0.27
C PHE A 1 1.23 17.46 1.05
N ALA A 2 1.18 18.18 2.18
CA ALA A 2 1.65 17.68 3.48
C ALA A 2 1.02 16.33 3.90
N CYS A 3 -0.29 16.15 3.74
CA CYS A 3 -0.96 14.88 4.08
C CYS A 3 -0.48 13.69 3.24
N LEU A 4 -0.27 13.88 1.93
CA LEU A 4 0.27 12.83 1.07
C LEU A 4 1.72 12.51 1.43
N GLY A 5 2.55 13.54 1.69
CA GLY A 5 3.93 13.36 2.13
C GLY A 5 4.02 12.59 3.45
N PHE A 6 3.16 12.91 4.41
CA PHE A 6 3.10 12.21 5.69
C PHE A 6 2.73 10.73 5.54
N GLY A 7 1.71 10.42 4.71
CA GLY A 7 1.31 9.05 4.43
C GLY A 7 2.40 8.24 3.71
N LEU A 8 3.03 8.83 2.69
CA LEU A 8 4.09 8.17 1.91
C LEU A 8 5.35 7.93 2.75
N ALA A 9 5.73 8.89 3.60
CA ALA A 9 6.89 8.77 4.48
C ALA A 9 6.79 7.57 5.43
N ASN A 10 5.58 7.21 5.85
CA ASN A 10 5.35 6.04 6.72
C ASN A 10 5.11 4.75 5.92
N SER A 11 4.42 4.83 4.78
CA SER A 11 4.05 3.66 3.98
C SER A 11 5.26 2.95 3.36
N VAL A 12 6.21 3.69 2.79
CA VAL A 12 7.41 3.12 2.14
C VAL A 12 8.24 2.25 3.11
N PRO A 13 8.65 2.73 4.30
CA PRO A 13 9.42 1.92 5.23
C PRO A 13 8.63 0.72 5.77
N ILE A 14 7.32 0.85 5.98
CA ILE A 14 6.45 -0.28 6.38
C ILE A 14 6.43 -1.36 5.30
N LEU A 15 6.28 -0.98 4.02
CA LEU A 15 6.26 -1.92 2.91
C LEU A 15 7.60 -2.66 2.77
N PHE A 16 8.73 -1.96 2.85
CA PHE A 16 10.05 -2.60 2.81
C PHE A 16 10.32 -3.48 4.03
N SER A 17 9.93 -3.05 5.23
CA SER A 17 10.03 -3.84 6.45
C SER A 17 9.17 -5.12 6.39
N SER A 18 7.98 -5.02 5.80
CA SER A 18 7.10 -6.18 5.61
C SER A 18 7.66 -7.14 4.57
N ALA A 19 8.18 -6.60 3.45
CA ALA A 19 8.74 -7.40 2.38
C ALA A 19 10.05 -8.11 2.76
N SER A 20 10.86 -7.51 3.64
CA SER A 20 12.10 -8.13 4.14
C SER A 20 11.86 -9.26 5.14
N ARG A 21 10.64 -9.36 5.69
CA ARG A 21 10.29 -10.30 6.76
C ARG A 21 9.43 -11.47 6.30
N ILE A 22 9.29 -11.64 4.98
CA ILE A 22 8.55 -12.76 4.37
C ILE A 22 9.32 -14.08 4.64
N PRO A 23 8.74 -15.06 5.35
CA PRO A 23 9.42 -16.32 5.65
C PRO A 23 9.77 -17.09 4.37
N GLY A 24 11.00 -17.59 4.28
CA GLY A 24 11.46 -18.38 3.14
C GLY A 24 11.88 -17.59 1.89
N VAL A 25 11.83 -16.25 1.92
CA VAL A 25 12.29 -15.37 0.83
C VAL A 25 13.50 -14.56 1.30
N ASN A 26 14.52 -14.41 0.45
CA ASN A 26 15.65 -13.54 0.75
C ASN A 26 15.15 -12.07 0.86
N PRO A 27 15.50 -11.32 1.91
CA PRO A 27 15.09 -9.93 2.08
C PRO A 27 15.32 -9.05 0.84
N GLY A 28 16.42 -9.27 0.12
CA GLY A 28 16.73 -8.53 -1.11
C GLY A 28 15.70 -8.77 -2.22
N THR A 29 15.22 -10.01 -2.38
CA THR A 29 14.19 -10.37 -3.36
C THR A 29 12.84 -9.76 -3.01
N GLY A 30 12.47 -9.76 -1.72
CA GLY A 30 11.22 -9.14 -1.25
C GLY A 30 11.20 -7.63 -1.52
N ILE A 31 12.28 -6.93 -1.17
CA ILE A 31 12.41 -5.48 -1.40
C ILE A 31 12.43 -5.17 -2.90
N ALA A 32 13.15 -5.97 -3.70
CA ALA A 32 13.17 -5.84 -5.16
C ALA A 32 11.75 -5.95 -5.75
N GLY A 33 10.95 -6.92 -5.28
CA GLY A 33 9.55 -7.05 -5.69
C GLY A 33 8.72 -5.80 -5.41
N VAL A 34 8.83 -5.22 -4.21
CA VAL A 34 8.13 -3.97 -3.87
C VAL A 34 8.59 -2.81 -4.77
N ALA A 35 9.89 -2.68 -5.01
CA ALA A 35 10.44 -1.65 -5.88
C ALA A 35 9.97 -1.82 -7.34
N THR A 36 9.98 -3.04 -7.87
CA THR A 36 9.49 -3.35 -9.22
C THR A 36 8.00 -2.98 -9.37
N LEU A 37 7.17 -3.30 -8.37
CA LEU A 37 5.76 -2.90 -8.36
C LEU A 37 5.61 -1.37 -8.30
N GLY A 38 6.41 -0.70 -7.49
CA GLY A 38 6.42 0.77 -7.40
C GLY A 38 6.78 1.44 -8.72
N TYR A 39 7.88 1.03 -9.35
CA TYR A 39 8.28 1.55 -10.66
C TYR A 39 7.30 1.15 -11.77
N GLY A 40 6.79 -0.08 -11.75
CA GLY A 40 5.79 -0.54 -12.71
C GLY A 40 4.52 0.31 -12.65
N GLY A 41 4.01 0.59 -11.45
CA GLY A 41 2.87 1.48 -11.25
C GLY A 41 3.15 2.92 -11.71
N PHE A 42 4.36 3.44 -11.46
CA PHE A 42 4.77 4.76 -11.93
C PHE A 42 4.83 4.86 -13.46
N LEU A 43 5.28 3.81 -14.14
CA LEU A 43 5.35 3.78 -15.60
C LEU A 43 3.98 3.55 -16.25
N ILE A 44 3.14 2.70 -15.67
CA ILE A 44 1.81 2.36 -16.21
C ILE A 44 0.78 3.46 -15.90
N GLY A 45 0.94 4.17 -14.79
CA GLY A 45 -0.01 5.17 -14.31
C GLY A 45 -0.36 6.25 -15.36
N PRO A 46 0.61 7.02 -15.88
CA PRO A 46 0.33 8.11 -16.80
C PRO A 46 -0.31 7.65 -18.13
N PRO A 47 0.18 6.61 -18.82
CA PRO A 47 -0.48 6.08 -20.03
C PRO A 47 -1.90 5.56 -19.76
N LEU A 48 -2.10 4.85 -18.65
CA LEU A 48 -3.42 4.33 -18.29
C LEU A 48 -4.42 5.46 -18.01
N ILE A 49 -4.00 6.48 -17.26
CA ILE A 49 -4.84 7.65 -16.98
C ILE A 49 -5.10 8.47 -18.25
N GLY A 50 -4.10 8.66 -19.10
CA GLY A 50 -4.22 9.40 -20.36
C GLY A 50 -5.18 8.76 -21.34
N THR A 51 -5.06 7.44 -21.55
CA THR A 51 -5.99 6.67 -22.38
C THR A 51 -7.41 6.71 -21.84
N LEU A 52 -7.60 6.53 -20.52
CA LEU A 52 -8.92 6.69 -19.89
C LEU A 52 -9.48 8.10 -20.04
N ALA A 53 -8.66 9.14 -19.89
CA ALA A 53 -9.09 10.53 -20.04
C ALA A 53 -9.60 10.83 -21.47
N GLU A 54 -9.02 10.19 -22.49
CA GLU A 54 -9.43 10.34 -23.89
C GLU A 54 -10.78 9.65 -24.18
N LEU A 55 -11.06 8.52 -23.53
CA LEU A 55 -12.29 7.73 -23.70
C LEU A 55 -13.51 8.29 -22.95
N ILE A 56 -13.32 8.72 -21.69
CA ILE A 56 -14.44 9.05 -20.79
C ILE A 56 -14.43 10.49 -20.22
N GLY A 57 -13.43 11.29 -20.60
CA GLY A 57 -13.21 12.65 -20.11
C GLY A 57 -12.30 12.71 -18.88
N LEU A 58 -11.54 13.81 -18.76
CA LEU A 58 -10.53 14.00 -17.71
C LEU A 58 -11.12 13.97 -16.30
N ASP A 59 -12.30 14.55 -16.12
CA ASP A 59 -13.04 14.61 -14.86
C ASP A 59 -13.36 13.21 -14.31
N ARG A 60 -13.79 12.28 -15.17
CA ARG A 60 -14.03 10.89 -14.77
C ARG A 60 -12.73 10.09 -14.60
N ALA A 61 -11.71 10.37 -15.40
CA ALA A 61 -10.39 9.76 -15.23
C ALA A 61 -9.74 10.13 -13.90
N LEU A 62 -9.97 11.35 -13.39
CA LEU A 62 -9.52 11.75 -12.05
C LEU A 62 -10.32 11.09 -10.92
N LEU A 63 -11.62 10.82 -11.12
CA LEU A 63 -12.42 10.03 -10.16
C LEU A 63 -11.89 8.60 -10.00
N LEU A 64 -11.30 8.02 -11.05
CA LEU A 64 -10.64 6.72 -10.97
C LEU A 64 -9.53 6.70 -9.91
N ILE A 65 -8.74 7.78 -9.82
CA ILE A 65 -7.66 7.92 -8.82
C ILE A 65 -8.26 7.93 -7.40
N VAL A 66 -9.37 8.66 -7.21
CA VAL A 66 -10.09 8.71 -5.93
C VAL A 66 -10.57 7.31 -5.54
N VAL A 67 -11.18 6.57 -6.48
CA VAL A 67 -11.64 5.20 -6.25
C VAL A 67 -10.47 4.29 -5.86
N PHE A 68 -9.35 4.34 -6.58
CA PHE A 68 -8.15 3.57 -6.23
C PHE A 68 -7.61 3.92 -4.84
N CYS A 69 -7.54 5.21 -4.48
CA CYS A 69 -7.15 5.64 -3.15
C CYS A 69 -8.11 5.13 -2.07
N THR A 70 -9.43 5.17 -2.31
CA THR A 70 -10.42 4.64 -1.38
C THR A 70 -10.26 3.13 -1.21
N LEU A 71 -10.05 2.38 -2.30
CA LEU A 71 -9.79 0.94 -2.24
C LEU A 71 -8.54 0.65 -1.41
N ILE A 72 -7.43 1.36 -1.65
CA ILE A 72 -6.20 1.21 -0.85
C ILE A 72 -6.47 1.50 0.62
N ALA A 73 -7.21 2.56 0.94
CA ALA A 73 -7.55 2.91 2.32
C ALA A 73 -8.41 1.83 3.00
N VAL A 74 -9.39 1.27 2.29
CA VAL A 74 -10.25 0.18 2.80
C VAL A 74 -9.44 -1.10 3.03
N PHE A 75 -8.58 -1.48 2.09
CA PHE A 75 -7.70 -2.63 2.22
C PHE A 75 -6.66 -2.44 3.33
N ALA A 76 -6.09 -1.24 3.47
CA ALA A 76 -5.21 -0.89 4.57
C ALA A 76 -5.93 -0.99 5.93
N GLY A 77 -7.18 -0.50 6.00
CA GLY A 77 -8.02 -0.65 7.20
C GLY A 77 -8.26 -2.12 7.56
N ARG A 78 -8.48 -2.99 6.57
CA ARG A 78 -8.62 -4.45 6.75
C ARG A 78 -7.34 -5.09 7.28
N VAL A 79 -6.18 -4.71 6.77
CA VAL A 79 -4.87 -5.20 7.27
C VAL A 79 -4.59 -4.72 8.69
N ASN A 80 -4.92 -3.46 9.00
CA ASN A 80 -4.75 -2.90 10.33
C ASN A 80 -5.62 -3.61 11.39
N GLN A 81 -6.84 -4.04 11.02
CA GLN A 81 -7.69 -4.82 11.92
C GLN A 81 -7.05 -6.15 12.34
N ILE A 82 -6.34 -6.83 11.42
CA ILE A 82 -5.69 -8.12 11.71
C ILE A 82 -4.49 -7.95 12.66
N GLN A 83 -3.74 -6.84 12.54
CA GLN A 83 -2.63 -6.53 13.45
C GLN A 83 -3.13 -6.13 14.85
N ASN A 84 -4.18 -5.30 14.93
CA ASN A 84 -4.76 -4.89 16.21
C ASN A 84 -5.25 -6.10 17.04
N SER A 85 -5.82 -7.13 16.39
CA SER A 85 -6.25 -8.36 17.08
C SER A 85 -5.10 -9.19 17.65
N ARG A 86 -3.89 -9.11 17.07
CA ARG A 86 -2.70 -9.81 17.61
C ARG A 86 -2.03 -9.06 18.74
N GLN A 87 -2.12 -7.73 18.74
CA GLN A 87 -1.61 -6.87 19.83
C GLN A 87 -2.50 -6.92 21.07
N GLN A 88 -3.77 -7.31 20.93
CA GLN A 88 -4.74 -7.45 22.01
C GLN A 88 -4.76 -8.82 22.69
N ALA A 89 -3.94 -9.80 22.29
CA ALA A 89 -3.81 -11.04 23.07
C ALA A 89 -3.17 -10.68 24.43
N PRO A 90 -3.95 -10.66 25.52
CA PRO A 90 -3.50 -10.09 26.78
C PRO A 90 -2.39 -10.95 27.37
N GLU A 91 -1.31 -10.31 27.83
CA GLU A 91 -0.23 -10.93 28.64
C GLU A 91 -0.71 -11.44 30.01
N SER A 92 -2.02 -11.62 30.21
CA SER A 92 -2.64 -12.01 31.49
C SER A 92 -2.54 -13.51 31.81
N LEU A 93 -1.72 -14.27 31.07
CA LEU A 93 -1.46 -15.70 31.33
C LEU A 93 0.03 -16.01 31.50
N ARG A 94 0.86 -14.99 31.78
CA ARG A 94 2.28 -15.14 32.13
C ARG A 94 2.51 -14.68 33.56
N GLY A 95 1.71 -15.20 34.46
CA GLY A 95 1.74 -14.90 35.88
C GLY A 95 1.05 -15.97 36.68
N GLU A 96 1.38 -17.24 36.42
CA GLU A 96 1.20 -18.39 37.31
C GLU A 96 2.39 -19.34 37.17
#